data_AF-I9WDG4-F1
#
_entry.id   AF-I9WDG4-F1
#
_cell.length_a   1.000
_cell.length_b   1.000
_cell.length_c   1.000
_cell.angle_alpha   90.00
_cell.angle_beta   90.00
_cell.angle_gamma   90.00
#
_symmetry.space_group_name_H-M   'P 1'
#
loop_
_entity.id
_entity.type
_entity.pdbx_description
1 polymer ?
#
loop_
_entity_poly.entity_id
_entity_poly.type
_entity_poly.pdbx_seq_one_letter_code
_entity_poly.pdbx_strand_id
1 'polypeptide(L)'
;MLRNPTADWMKLAHDGYALWAESMMVVGMRTTDMMTGKGSADENLLMVTEKMQASAELAVMLATGALTSPQQNAHKAVRHYRKRVRANRKRLSRTRP
;
A
#
# COMPACT_ATOMS: atom_id res chain seq x y z
N MET A 1 -0.76 15.48 25.36
CA MET A 1 0.65 15.23 24.97
C MET A 1 0.96 16.09 23.77
N LEU A 2 1.96 16.98 23.86
CA LEU A 2 2.42 17.76 22.70
C LEU A 2 3.01 16.78 21.67
N ARG A 3 2.47 16.77 20.44
CA ARG A 3 3.04 15.98 19.34
C ARG A 3 4.44 16.49 19.03
N ASN A 4 5.41 15.59 18.88
CA ASN A 4 6.75 15.92 18.39
C ASN A 4 6.72 15.84 16.85
N PRO A 5 6.75 16.98 16.12
CA PRO A 5 6.61 16.98 14.67
C PRO A 5 7.72 16.19 13.97
N THR A 6 8.94 16.23 14.51
CA THR A 6 10.08 15.49 13.97
C THR A 6 9.88 13.98 14.08
N ALA A 7 9.37 13.51 15.22
CA ALA A 7 9.07 12.09 15.42
C ALA A 7 7.94 11.61 14.50
N ASP A 8 6.91 12.43 14.28
CA ASP A 8 5.80 12.13 13.36
C ASP A 8 6.31 12.01 11.92
N TRP A 9 7.11 12.97 11.45
CA TRP A 9 7.71 12.90 10.11
C TRP A 9 8.67 11.71 9.94
N MET A 10 9.46 11.39 10.96
CA MET A 10 10.33 10.20 10.93
C MET A 10 9.51 8.91 10.82
N LYS A 11 8.39 8.84 11.56
CA LYS A 11 7.45 7.73 11.44
C LYS A 11 6.83 7.64 10.04
N LEU A 12 6.45 8.77 9.45
CA LEU A 12 5.92 8.80 8.09
C LEU A 12 6.96 8.28 7.09
N ALA A 13 8.20 8.73 7.19
CA ALA A 13 9.30 8.31 6.33
C ALA A 13 9.53 6.79 6.46
N HIS A 14 9.58 6.27 7.68
CA HIS A 14 9.69 4.83 7.93
C HIS A 14 8.52 4.03 7.32
N ASP A 15 7.28 4.46 7.57
CA ASP A 15 6.09 3.78 7.04
C ASP A 15 6.03 3.88 5.50
N GLY A 16 6.47 4.99 4.92
CA GLY A 16 6.60 5.18 3.48
C GLY A 16 7.67 4.27 2.86
N TYR A 17 8.85 4.18 3.48
CA TYR A 17 9.92 3.30 3.03
C TYR A 17 9.50 1.83 3.07
N ALA A 18 8.86 1.40 4.15
CA ALA A 18 8.38 0.03 4.23
C ALA A 18 7.22 -0.23 3.25
N LEU A 19 6.41 0.78 2.87
CA LEU A 19 5.39 0.64 1.82
C LEU A 19 6.06 0.42 0.46
N TRP A 20 7.10 1.20 0.18
CA TRP A 20 7.90 1.07 -1.03
C TRP A 20 8.55 -0.31 -1.12
N ALA A 21 9.22 -0.77 -0.06
CA ALA A 21 9.85 -2.08 -0.01
C ALA A 21 8.84 -3.23 -0.23
N GLU A 22 7.66 -3.17 0.41
CA GLU A 22 6.61 -4.17 0.18
C GLU A 22 6.07 -4.12 -1.26
N SER A 23 6.01 -2.95 -1.86
CA SER A 23 5.59 -2.78 -3.25
C SER A 23 6.61 -3.39 -4.22
N MET A 24 7.91 -3.19 -4.00
CA MET A 24 8.97 -3.82 -4.79
C MET A 24 8.93 -5.35 -4.70
N MET A 25 8.63 -5.92 -3.52
CA MET A 25 8.43 -7.36 -3.39
C MET A 25 7.25 -7.86 -4.22
N VAL A 26 6.10 -7.15 -4.19
CA VAL A 26 4.93 -7.52 -5.00
C VAL A 26 5.25 -7.45 -6.50
N VAL A 27 5.96 -6.40 -6.94
CA VAL A 27 6.42 -6.27 -8.34
C VAL A 27 7.32 -7.44 -8.72
N GLY A 28 8.35 -7.75 -7.91
CA GLY A 28 9.26 -8.86 -8.19
C GLY A 28 8.58 -10.23 -8.24
N MET A 29 7.63 -10.50 -7.33
CA MET A 29 6.85 -11.75 -7.35
C MET A 29 6.03 -11.86 -8.64
N ARG A 30 5.34 -10.80 -9.04
CA ARG A 30 4.55 -10.80 -10.30
C ARG A 30 5.42 -10.93 -11.54
N THR A 31 6.59 -10.28 -11.56
CA THR A 31 7.56 -10.46 -12.65
C THR A 31 7.98 -11.93 -12.75
N THR A 32 8.21 -12.59 -11.61
CA THR A 32 8.51 -14.02 -11.57
C THR A 32 7.35 -14.87 -12.08
N ASP A 33 6.12 -14.57 -11.68
CA ASP A 33 4.92 -15.27 -12.15
C ASP A 33 4.75 -15.14 -13.68
N MET A 34 5.01 -13.95 -14.24
CA MET A 34 4.98 -13.72 -15.69
C MET A 34 6.08 -14.52 -16.42
N MET A 35 7.31 -14.51 -15.89
CA MET A 35 8.42 -15.25 -16.50
C MET A 35 8.24 -16.77 -16.43
N THR A 36 7.56 -17.27 -15.39
CA THR A 36 7.39 -18.71 -15.15
C THR A 36 6.03 -19.25 -15.59
N GLY A 37 5.12 -18.38 -16.04
CA GLY A 37 3.74 -18.75 -16.40
C GLY A 37 2.88 -19.19 -15.21
N LYS A 38 3.27 -18.86 -13.97
CA LYS A 38 2.60 -19.32 -12.72
C LYS A 38 1.60 -18.31 -12.14
N GLY A 39 1.28 -17.25 -12.87
CA GLY A 39 0.33 -16.22 -12.42
C GLY A 39 -1.14 -16.64 -12.52
N SER A 40 -2.00 -15.97 -11.74
CA SER A 40 -3.46 -16.12 -11.81
C SER A 40 -4.12 -14.85 -12.35
N ALA A 41 -4.93 -14.96 -13.39
CA ALA A 41 -5.69 -13.84 -13.95
C ALA A 41 -6.67 -13.24 -12.93
N ASP A 42 -7.33 -14.09 -12.13
CA ASP A 42 -8.26 -13.67 -11.09
C ASP A 42 -7.56 -12.92 -9.96
N GLU A 43 -6.40 -13.42 -9.50
CA GLU A 43 -5.60 -12.71 -8.48
C GLU A 43 -5.08 -11.38 -9.04
N ASN A 44 -4.67 -11.34 -10.32
CA ASN A 44 -4.28 -10.09 -10.98
C ASN A 44 -5.40 -9.05 -10.99
N LEU A 45 -6.62 -9.46 -11.35
CA LEU A 45 -7.81 -8.61 -11.32
C LEU A 45 -8.10 -8.11 -9.90
N LEU A 46 -8.18 -9.02 -8.92
CA LEU A 46 -8.41 -8.68 -7.51
C LEU A 46 -7.41 -7.62 -7.02
N MET A 47 -6.13 -7.85 -7.29
CA MET A 47 -5.08 -6.95 -6.85
C MET A 47 -5.12 -5.57 -7.55
N VAL A 48 -5.63 -5.46 -8.78
CA VAL A 48 -5.84 -4.17 -9.48
C VAL A 48 -7.07 -3.48 -8.90
N THR A 49 -8.18 -4.20 -8.72
CA THR A 49 -9.39 -3.69 -8.08
C THR A 49 -9.09 -3.14 -6.68
N GLU A 50 -8.30 -3.84 -5.88
CA GLU A 50 -7.85 -3.37 -4.57
C GLU A 50 -7.03 -2.06 -4.65
N LYS A 51 -6.21 -1.88 -5.70
CA LYS A 51 -5.45 -0.64 -5.92
C LYS A 51 -6.37 0.51 -6.32
N MET A 52 -7.32 0.26 -7.22
CA MET A 52 -8.32 1.25 -7.64
C MET A 52 -9.21 1.67 -6.47
N GLN A 53 -9.69 0.71 -5.68
CA GLN A 53 -10.44 0.98 -4.45
C GLN A 53 -9.62 1.83 -3.49
N ALA A 54 -8.34 1.51 -3.29
CA ALA A 54 -7.49 2.29 -2.40
C ALA A 54 -7.30 3.75 -2.85
N SER A 55 -7.13 3.97 -4.16
CA SER A 55 -7.07 5.32 -4.73
C SER A 55 -8.39 6.07 -4.58
N ALA A 56 -9.53 5.40 -4.79
CA ALA A 56 -10.85 6.01 -4.62
C ALA A 56 -11.13 6.36 -3.15
N GLU A 57 -10.83 5.45 -2.23
CA GLU A 57 -10.93 5.68 -0.77
C GLU A 57 -10.06 6.87 -0.35
N LEU A 58 -8.82 6.96 -0.85
CA LEU A 58 -7.96 8.11 -0.60
C LEU A 58 -8.54 9.40 -1.19
N ALA A 59 -9.01 9.39 -2.43
CA ALA A 59 -9.60 10.58 -3.07
C ALA A 59 -10.81 11.10 -2.27
N VAL A 60 -11.68 10.20 -1.79
CA VAL A 60 -12.81 10.56 -0.92
C VAL A 60 -12.31 11.12 0.41
N MET A 61 -11.30 10.51 1.04
CA MET A 61 -10.70 11.06 2.27
C MET A 61 -10.13 12.46 2.05
N LEU A 62 -9.55 12.73 0.88
CA LEU A 62 -9.03 14.04 0.54
C LEU A 62 -10.16 15.06 0.30
N ALA A 63 -11.20 14.69 -0.45
CA ALA A 63 -12.30 15.57 -0.86
C ALA A 63 -13.26 15.92 0.29
N THR A 64 -13.48 14.99 1.24
CA THR A 64 -14.44 15.18 2.34
C THR A 64 -13.91 16.00 3.51
N GLY A 65 -12.69 16.53 3.42
CA GLY A 65 -12.11 17.31 4.51
C GLY A 65 -11.84 16.48 5.77
N ALA A 66 -11.80 15.15 5.69
CA ALA A 66 -11.31 14.25 6.75
C ALA A 66 -9.81 14.46 7.09
N LEU A 67 -9.24 15.51 6.53
CA LEU A 67 -7.87 15.92 6.52
C LEU A 67 -7.68 17.14 7.43
N THR A 68 -7.21 16.91 8.65
CA THR A 68 -7.02 17.96 9.65
C THR A 68 -5.67 18.68 9.52
N SER A 69 -4.64 18.04 8.92
CA SER A 69 -3.36 18.67 8.58
C SER A 69 -2.60 17.88 7.49
N PRO A 70 -1.73 18.50 6.65
CA PRO A 70 -0.96 17.81 5.62
C PRO A 70 -0.24 16.54 6.10
N GLN A 71 0.31 16.57 7.32
CA GLN A 71 0.99 15.45 7.96
C GLN A 71 0.03 14.30 8.25
N GLN A 72 -1.11 14.59 8.89
CA GLN A 72 -2.10 13.56 9.23
C GLN A 72 -2.67 12.90 7.97
N ASN A 73 -2.77 13.67 6.87
CA ASN A 73 -3.23 13.19 5.58
C ASN A 73 -2.26 12.20 4.98
N ALA A 74 -0.96 12.55 4.97
CA ALA A 74 0.10 11.68 4.49
C ALA A 74 0.15 10.37 5.29
N HIS A 75 0.03 10.43 6.62
CA HIS A 75 -0.04 9.22 7.45
C HIS A 75 -1.25 8.33 7.12
N LYS A 76 -2.43 8.92 6.95
CA LYS A 76 -3.64 8.19 6.57
C LYS A 76 -3.47 7.51 5.22
N ALA A 77 -2.96 8.22 4.23
CA ALA A 77 -2.70 7.70 2.89
C ALA A 77 -1.71 6.52 2.91
N VAL A 78 -0.55 6.69 3.57
CA VAL A 78 0.47 5.63 3.67
C VAL A 78 -0.09 4.41 4.40
N ARG A 79 -0.78 4.59 5.52
CA ARG A 79 -1.41 3.48 6.26
C ARG A 79 -2.45 2.75 5.41
N HIS A 80 -3.24 3.50 4.66
CA HIS A 80 -4.28 2.96 3.79
C HIS A 80 -3.68 2.05 2.70
N TYR A 81 -2.67 2.53 1.96
CA TYR A 81 -1.98 1.73 0.95
C TYR A 81 -1.24 0.52 1.51
N ARG A 82 -0.52 0.68 2.64
CA ARG A 82 0.23 -0.42 3.29
C ARG A 82 -0.64 -1.63 3.59
N LYS A 83 -1.88 -1.41 4.05
CA LYS A 83 -2.81 -2.51 4.34
C LYS A 83 -3.05 -3.39 3.11
N ARG A 84 -3.26 -2.77 1.94
CA ARG A 84 -3.54 -3.47 0.68
C ARG A 84 -2.27 -4.13 0.12
N VAL A 85 -1.14 -3.43 0.09
CA VAL A 85 0.14 -3.97 -0.39
C VAL A 85 0.59 -5.16 0.45
N ARG A 86 0.47 -5.09 1.78
CA ARG A 86 0.80 -6.21 2.66
C ARG A 86 -0.10 -7.43 2.41
N ALA A 87 -1.39 -7.21 2.15
CA ALA A 87 -2.31 -8.29 1.80
C ALA A 87 -1.91 -8.96 0.47
N ASN A 88 -1.59 -8.17 -0.56
CA ASN A 88 -1.06 -8.66 -1.84
C ASN A 88 0.20 -9.52 -1.62
N ARG A 89 1.17 -8.98 -0.87
CA ARG A 89 2.42 -9.69 -0.58
C ARG A 89 2.17 -11.03 0.10
N LYS A 90 1.29 -11.06 1.10
CA LYS A 90 0.94 -12.28 1.84
C LYS A 90 0.29 -13.32 0.93
N ARG A 91 -0.62 -12.92 0.03
CA ARG A 91 -1.26 -13.86 -0.91
C ARG A 91 -0.25 -14.43 -1.89
N LEU A 92 0.53 -13.58 -2.55
CA LEU A 92 1.58 -14.01 -3.49
C LEU A 92 2.60 -14.95 -2.82
N SER A 93 2.98 -14.69 -1.56
CA SER A 93 3.88 -15.60 -0.82
C SER A 93 3.28 -16.96 -0.48
N ARG A 94 1.95 -17.08 -0.42
CA ARG A 94 1.25 -18.36 -0.13
C ARG A 94 0.96 -19.17 -1.38
N THR A 95 0.85 -18.51 -2.53
CA THR A 95 0.62 -19.14 -3.83
C THR A 95 1.91 -19.64 -4.47
N ARG A 96 3.08 -19.38 -3.84
CA ARG A 96 4.37 -19.89 -4.31
C ARG A 96 4.56 -21.36 -3.86
N PRO A 97 4.89 -22.29 -4.77
CA PRO A 97 5.25 -23.67 -4.40
C PRO A 97 6.57 -23.72 -3.61
#